data_AF-A0A1H4MA74-F1
#
_entry.id   AF-A0A1H4MA74-F1
#
_cell.length_a   1.000
_cell.length_b   1.000
_cell.length_c   1.000
_cell.angle_alpha   90.00
_cell.angle_beta   90.00
_cell.angle_gamma   90.00
#
_symmetry.space_group_name_H-M   'P 1'
#
loop_
_entity.id
_entity.type
_entity.pdbx_description
1 polymer ?
#
loop_
_entity_poly.entity_id
_entity_poly.type
_entity_poly.pdbx_seq_one_letter_code
_entity_poly.pdbx_strand_id
1 'polypeptide(L)'
;MLLHIIEGAQPVPQRRPARAEYLSPVTRRQLWERRTNPVMIGLALAFLAVYAVQVLDVAPSPLVRRLVDAGDIAIWAAFVADYAIRVRLSTDRWRFVRTHPIDLIAIALPPFRPLRALRAAPLLIGGLHRARLSRARLAVFVGTTSVLVVFLCSLAFLDAERGAPDTKVTGYGDALWWAAVTVTTVGYGDIYPVTVEGRIVALLLMVVGIGLISFVIGTATSWVVDQLKSVDATARRTDREVDELTAEVGALREEIGRLRTSTAPAEATENARSRHPEG
;
A
#
# COMPACT_ATOMS: atom_id res chain seq x y z
N MET A 1 -26.68 26.47 -58.83
CA MET A 1 -25.41 26.15 -59.54
C MET A 1 -24.27 26.38 -58.54
N LEU A 2 -24.15 25.64 -57.43
CA LEU A 2 -24.12 24.18 -57.25
C LEU A 2 -23.18 23.51 -58.26
N LEU A 3 -22.13 22.89 -57.72
CA LEU A 3 -21.19 21.93 -58.35
C LEU A 3 -20.05 22.52 -59.19
N HIS A 4 -18.94 22.85 -58.53
CA HIS A 4 -17.55 22.73 -58.98
C HIS A 4 -16.68 23.50 -57.97
N ILE A 5 -15.73 22.97 -57.22
CA ILE A 5 -14.83 21.83 -57.36
C ILE A 5 -14.42 21.47 -55.92
N ILE A 6 -15.01 20.40 -55.38
CA ILE A 6 -14.44 19.70 -54.21
C ILE A 6 -13.68 18.52 -54.82
N GLU A 7 -12.42 18.74 -55.17
CA GLU A 7 -11.57 17.70 -55.73
C GLU A 7 -10.15 17.92 -55.22
N GLY A 8 -9.75 17.11 -54.23
CA GLY A 8 -8.44 17.24 -53.59
C GLY A 8 -8.29 16.59 -52.21
N ALA A 9 -9.35 16.02 -51.62
CA ALA A 9 -9.21 15.24 -50.39
C ALA A 9 -8.64 13.85 -50.71
N GLN A 10 -7.31 13.71 -50.63
CA GLN A 10 -6.63 12.42 -50.62
C GLN A 10 -7.23 11.53 -49.51
N PRO A 11 -7.60 10.27 -49.78
CA PRO A 11 -8.11 9.39 -48.74
C PRO A 11 -7.01 9.16 -47.70
N VAL A 12 -7.26 9.61 -46.47
CA VAL A 12 -6.40 9.31 -45.33
C VAL A 12 -6.26 7.79 -45.25
N PRO A 13 -5.03 7.22 -45.31
CA PRO A 13 -4.86 5.78 -45.18
C PRO A 13 -5.37 5.37 -43.81
N GLN A 14 -6.50 4.66 -43.78
CA GLN A 14 -6.99 4.02 -42.57
C GLN A 14 -5.92 3.03 -42.11
N ARG A 15 -5.08 3.43 -41.15
CA ARG A 15 -4.26 2.49 -40.39
C ARG A 15 -5.23 1.54 -39.70
N ARG A 16 -5.40 0.35 -40.29
CA ARG A 16 -6.02 -0.80 -39.63
C ARG A 16 -5.43 -0.86 -38.21
N PRO A 17 -6.23 -0.94 -37.14
CA PRO A 17 -5.66 -1.15 -35.83
C PRO A 17 -4.89 -2.47 -35.88
N ALA A 18 -3.56 -2.39 -35.73
CA ALA A 18 -2.68 -3.53 -35.54
C ALA A 18 -3.07 -4.18 -34.20
N ARG A 19 -4.13 -4.98 -34.23
CA ARG A 19 -4.70 -5.66 -33.08
C ARG A 19 -4.18 -7.09 -33.06
N ALA A 20 -2.86 -7.26 -33.11
CA ALA A 20 -2.22 -8.57 -33.12
C ALA A 20 -0.72 -8.51 -32.80
N GLU A 21 -0.29 -7.83 -31.74
CA GLU A 21 1.05 -8.08 -31.17
C GLU A 21 1.15 -7.54 -29.73
N TYR A 22 1.97 -8.17 -28.90
CA TYR A 22 2.09 -8.04 -27.42
C TYR A 22 1.26 -8.99 -26.54
N LEU A 23 0.88 -10.16 -27.03
CA LEU A 23 0.81 -11.32 -26.13
C LEU A 23 2.20 -11.97 -26.12
N SER A 24 3.13 -11.42 -25.31
CA SER A 24 4.39 -12.10 -25.05
C SER A 24 4.09 -13.54 -24.60
N PRO A 25 4.67 -14.59 -25.22
CA PRO A 25 4.36 -15.96 -24.86
C PRO A 25 4.69 -16.16 -23.37
N VAL A 26 3.68 -16.54 -22.59
CA VAL A 26 3.82 -16.78 -21.15
C VAL A 26 4.98 -17.76 -20.97
N THR A 27 6.07 -17.29 -20.37
CA THR A 27 7.29 -18.09 -20.26
C THR A 27 6.98 -19.33 -19.44
N ARG A 28 7.59 -20.49 -19.73
CA ARG A 28 7.36 -21.75 -18.96
C ARG A 28 7.51 -21.55 -17.44
N ARG A 29 8.38 -20.63 -17.03
CA ARG A 29 8.54 -20.15 -15.66
C ARG A 29 7.28 -19.47 -15.09
N GLN A 30 6.62 -18.60 -15.85
CA GLN A 30 5.41 -17.89 -15.41
C GLN A 30 4.20 -18.83 -15.27
N LEU A 31 4.10 -19.88 -16.11
CA LEU A 31 3.07 -20.92 -15.97
C LEU A 31 3.29 -21.76 -14.71
N TRP A 32 4.54 -22.12 -14.43
CA TRP A 32 4.91 -22.80 -13.18
C TRP A 32 4.61 -21.93 -11.97
N GLU A 33 5.06 -20.67 -11.95
CA GLU A 33 4.81 -19.73 -10.86
C GLU A 33 3.30 -19.57 -10.55
N ARG A 34 2.44 -19.46 -11.57
CA ARG A 34 0.98 -19.37 -11.38
C ARG A 34 0.38 -20.61 -10.74
N ARG A 35 0.88 -21.81 -11.04
CA ARG A 35 0.36 -23.07 -10.51
C ARG A 35 0.90 -23.37 -9.11
N THR A 36 2.17 -23.07 -8.86
CA THR A 36 2.85 -23.43 -7.61
C THR A 36 2.64 -22.38 -6.53
N ASN A 37 2.43 -21.10 -6.87
CA ASN A 37 2.24 -20.03 -5.88
C ASN A 37 1.10 -20.24 -4.87
N PRO A 38 -0.15 -20.60 -5.26
CA PRO A 38 -1.22 -20.80 -4.29
C PRO A 38 -0.94 -21.99 -3.36
N VAL A 39 -0.31 -23.05 -3.88
CA VAL A 39 0.13 -24.21 -3.09
C VAL A 39 1.23 -23.81 -2.11
N MET A 40 2.20 -22.99 -2.53
CA MET A 40 3.28 -22.50 -1.67
C MET A 40 2.78 -21.53 -0.60
N ILE A 41 1.76 -20.72 -0.88
CA ILE A 41 1.12 -19.86 0.12
C ILE A 41 0.39 -20.72 1.16
N GLY A 42 -0.36 -21.73 0.70
CA GLY A 42 -0.99 -22.71 1.60
C GLY A 42 0.04 -23.43 2.48
N LEU A 43 1.17 -23.83 1.91
CA LEU A 43 2.28 -24.44 2.66
C LEU A 43 3.00 -23.46 3.59
N ALA A 44 3.10 -22.17 3.24
CA ALA A 44 3.68 -21.16 4.12
C ALA A 44 2.77 -20.87 5.33
N LEU A 45 1.45 -20.86 5.14
CA LEU A 45 0.46 -20.73 6.21
C LEU A 45 0.42 -22.00 7.08
N ALA A 46 0.48 -23.18 6.46
CA ALA A 46 0.58 -24.44 7.18
C ALA A 46 1.89 -24.53 7.98
N PHE A 47 3.01 -24.12 7.39
CA PHE A 47 4.29 -23.98 8.07
C PHE A 47 4.18 -23.02 9.26
N LEU A 48 3.52 -21.86 9.10
CA LEU A 48 3.31 -20.92 10.20
C LEU A 48 2.53 -21.54 11.36
N ALA A 49 1.48 -22.29 11.05
CA ALA A 49 0.67 -22.98 12.06
C ALA A 49 1.44 -24.11 12.76
N VAL A 50 2.16 -24.93 11.98
CA VAL A 50 3.03 -26.02 12.48
C VAL A 50 4.14 -25.44 13.37
N TYR A 51 4.80 -24.39 12.90
CA TYR A 51 5.88 -23.72 13.62
C TYR A 51 5.40 -23.00 14.88
N ALA A 52 4.20 -22.39 14.86
CA ALA A 52 3.57 -21.85 16.05
C ALA A 52 3.28 -22.94 17.10
N VAL A 53 2.80 -24.12 16.68
CA VAL A 53 2.56 -25.26 17.59
C VAL A 53 3.87 -25.80 18.17
N GLN A 54 4.92 -25.86 17.35
CA GLN A 54 6.26 -26.32 17.74
C GLN A 54 6.92 -25.36 18.73
N VAL A 55 6.81 -24.05 18.47
CA VAL A 55 7.36 -23.01 19.32
C VAL A 55 6.54 -22.80 20.60
N LEU A 56 5.23 -22.99 20.58
CA LEU A 56 4.45 -22.87 21.82
C LEU A 56 4.52 -24.13 22.70
N ASP A 57 5.29 -25.16 22.29
CA ASP A 57 5.45 -26.48 22.94
C ASP A 57 4.11 -27.10 23.39
N VAL A 58 3.04 -26.83 22.63
CA VAL A 58 1.67 -27.30 22.92
C VAL A 58 1.49 -28.77 22.54
N ALA A 59 2.52 -29.42 22.00
CA ALA A 59 2.49 -30.81 21.59
C ALA A 59 2.62 -31.73 22.82
N PRO A 60 1.53 -32.36 23.30
CA PRO A 60 1.56 -33.08 24.57
C PRO A 60 2.28 -34.43 24.46
N SER A 61 2.39 -34.99 23.24
CA SER A 61 2.93 -36.34 23.02
C SER A 61 4.27 -36.33 22.26
N PRO A 62 5.21 -37.24 22.59
CA PRO A 62 6.49 -37.38 21.88
C PRO A 62 6.33 -37.75 20.40
N LEU A 63 5.24 -38.45 20.05
CA LEU A 63 4.95 -38.88 18.68
C LEU A 63 4.47 -37.69 17.84
N VAL A 64 3.65 -36.81 18.42
CA VAL A 64 3.22 -35.56 17.77
C VAL A 64 4.43 -34.65 17.51
N ARG A 65 5.35 -34.49 18.47
CA ARG A 65 6.58 -33.72 18.25
C ARG A 65 7.40 -34.23 17.06
N ARG A 66 7.66 -35.54 16.98
CA ARG A 66 8.38 -36.15 15.86
C ARG A 66 7.68 -35.96 14.50
N LEU A 67 6.35 -36.05 14.47
CA LEU A 67 5.59 -35.81 13.23
C LEU A 67 5.62 -34.34 12.80
N VAL A 68 5.57 -33.41 13.75
CA VAL A 68 5.70 -31.98 13.51
C VAL A 68 7.10 -31.64 13.00
N ASP A 69 8.15 -32.21 13.62
CA ASP A 69 9.55 -32.06 13.17
C ASP A 69 9.78 -32.64 11.76
N ALA A 70 9.26 -33.85 11.50
CA ALA A 70 9.34 -34.47 10.18
C ALA A 70 8.57 -33.67 9.13
N GLY A 71 7.42 -33.11 9.50
CA GLY A 71 6.63 -32.20 8.68
C GLY A 71 7.39 -30.92 8.32
N ASP A 72 8.07 -30.32 9.30
CA ASP A 72 8.91 -29.13 9.09
C ASP A 72 10.02 -29.39 8.07
N ILE A 73 10.72 -30.53 8.21
CA ILE A 73 11.79 -30.95 7.30
C ILE A 73 11.23 -31.22 5.89
N ALA A 74 10.08 -31.89 5.78
CA ALA A 74 9.44 -32.18 4.50
C ALA A 74 9.00 -30.88 3.79
N ILE A 75 8.45 -29.93 4.53
CA ILE A 75 8.09 -28.60 4.02
C ILE A 75 9.36 -27.86 3.57
N TRP A 76 10.43 -27.88 4.38
CA TRP A 76 11.72 -27.29 4.00
C TRP A 76 12.26 -27.89 2.69
N ALA A 77 12.24 -29.21 2.55
CA ALA A 77 12.69 -29.89 1.34
C ALA A 77 11.86 -29.50 0.11
N ALA A 78 10.54 -29.36 0.26
CA ALA A 78 9.65 -28.90 -0.81
C ALA A 78 9.97 -27.47 -1.26
N PHE A 79 10.28 -26.56 -0.34
CA PHE A 79 10.68 -25.18 -0.66
C PHE A 79 12.06 -25.10 -1.33
N VAL A 80 13.02 -25.91 -0.88
CA VAL A 80 14.33 -26.04 -1.52
C VAL A 80 14.17 -26.56 -2.95
N ALA A 81 13.33 -27.58 -3.14
CA ALA A 81 13.03 -28.13 -4.46
C ALA A 81 12.37 -27.09 -5.37
N ASP A 82 11.37 -26.35 -4.90
CA ASP A 82 10.72 -25.27 -5.66
C ASP A 82 11.73 -24.18 -6.07
N TYR A 83 12.58 -23.73 -5.15
CA TYR A 83 13.61 -22.73 -5.45
C TYR A 83 14.64 -23.25 -6.46
N ALA A 84 15.13 -24.49 -6.30
CA ALA A 84 16.06 -25.13 -7.21
C ALA A 84 15.47 -25.32 -8.62
N ILE A 85 14.18 -25.70 -8.70
CA ILE A 85 13.45 -25.83 -9.97
C ILE A 85 13.31 -24.46 -10.65
N ARG A 86 12.98 -23.40 -9.91
CA ARG A 86 12.89 -22.03 -10.46
C ARG A 86 14.23 -21.50 -10.95
N VAL A 87 15.31 -21.76 -10.21
CA VAL A 87 16.68 -21.42 -10.64
C VAL A 87 17.03 -22.17 -11.94
N ARG A 88 16.74 -23.48 -12.01
CA ARG A 88 17.02 -24.29 -13.22
C ARG A 88 16.19 -23.89 -14.43
N LEU A 89 14.95 -23.45 -14.23
CA LEU A 89 14.05 -22.96 -15.28
C LEU A 89 14.31 -21.49 -15.68
N SER A 90 15.15 -20.77 -14.93
CA SER A 90 15.50 -19.38 -15.24
C SER A 90 16.64 -19.31 -16.27
N THR A 91 16.44 -18.52 -17.33
CA THR A 91 17.41 -18.34 -18.41
C THR A 91 18.74 -17.76 -17.92
N ASP A 92 18.68 -16.87 -16.90
CA ASP A 92 19.85 -16.30 -16.20
C ASP A 92 19.79 -16.60 -14.70
N ARG A 93 20.43 -17.71 -14.30
CA ARG A 93 20.45 -18.22 -12.91
C ARG A 93 20.94 -17.17 -11.90
N TRP A 94 21.97 -16.41 -12.28
CA TRP A 94 22.60 -15.44 -11.38
C TRP A 94 21.78 -14.16 -11.21
N ARG A 95 21.07 -13.73 -12.27
CA ARG A 95 20.14 -12.60 -12.20
C ARG A 95 18.93 -12.95 -11.33
N PHE A 96 18.46 -14.19 -11.40
CA PHE A 96 17.34 -14.68 -10.60
C PHE A 96 17.65 -14.70 -9.10
N VAL A 97 18.82 -15.23 -8.72
CA VAL A 97 19.26 -15.28 -7.31
C VAL A 97 19.35 -13.86 -6.71
N ARG A 98 19.90 -12.89 -7.46
CA ARG A 98 19.98 -11.48 -7.00
C ARG A 98 18.60 -10.79 -6.90
N THR A 99 17.58 -11.27 -7.61
CA THR A 99 16.22 -10.71 -7.51
C THR A 99 15.37 -11.35 -6.41
N HIS A 100 15.78 -12.51 -5.86
CA HIS A 100 15.04 -13.24 -4.81
C HIS A 100 15.90 -13.52 -3.58
N PRO A 101 16.44 -12.49 -2.90
CA PRO A 101 17.32 -12.67 -1.75
C PRO A 101 16.61 -13.29 -0.54
N ILE A 102 15.31 -12.99 -0.33
CA ILE A 102 14.51 -13.50 0.80
C ILE A 102 14.43 -15.03 0.75
N ASP A 103 14.20 -15.60 -0.44
CA ASP A 103 14.10 -17.05 -0.65
C ASP A 103 15.44 -17.75 -0.40
N LEU A 104 16.54 -17.12 -0.84
CA LEU A 104 17.89 -17.66 -0.63
C LEU A 104 18.25 -17.66 0.86
N ILE A 105 17.99 -16.55 1.57
CA ILE A 105 18.29 -16.40 3.00
C ILE A 105 17.45 -17.40 3.82
N ALA A 106 16.16 -17.55 3.51
CA ALA A 106 15.27 -18.47 4.20
C ALA A 106 15.56 -19.97 3.93
N ILE A 107 16.35 -20.27 2.88
CA ILE A 107 16.82 -21.62 2.58
C ILE A 107 18.19 -21.89 3.21
N ALA A 108 19.10 -20.92 3.11
CA ALA A 108 20.50 -21.07 3.54
C ALA A 108 20.65 -21.09 5.07
N LEU A 109 19.74 -20.44 5.79
CA LEU A 109 19.85 -20.27 7.24
C LEU A 109 18.61 -20.86 7.94
N PRO A 110 18.78 -22.00 8.66
CA PRO A 110 17.75 -22.60 9.48
C PRO A 110 16.99 -21.65 10.42
N PRO A 111 17.60 -20.66 11.11
CA PRO A 111 16.86 -19.75 12.01
C PRO A 111 15.95 -18.76 11.26
N PHE A 112 16.15 -18.57 9.94
CA PHE A 112 15.30 -17.71 9.11
C PHE A 112 14.15 -18.47 8.44
N ARG A 113 13.93 -19.75 8.78
CA ARG A 113 12.75 -20.51 8.32
C ARG A 113 11.42 -19.77 8.53
N PRO A 114 11.19 -19.03 9.64
CA PRO A 114 9.94 -18.27 9.86
C PRO A 114 9.75 -17.15 8.84
N LEU A 115 10.84 -16.51 8.41
CA LEU A 115 10.80 -15.43 7.41
C LEU A 115 10.31 -15.91 6.04
N ARG A 116 10.21 -17.22 5.80
CA ARG A 116 9.64 -17.78 4.58
C ARG A 116 8.18 -17.36 4.34
N ALA A 117 7.40 -17.14 5.39
CA ALA A 117 6.04 -16.62 5.25
C ALA A 117 6.01 -15.19 4.64
N LEU A 118 7.10 -14.42 4.79
CA LEU A 118 7.26 -13.09 4.18
C LEU A 118 7.38 -13.16 2.65
N ARG A 119 7.69 -14.34 2.07
CA ARG A 119 7.69 -14.57 0.61
C ARG A 119 6.34 -14.29 -0.05
N ALA A 120 5.24 -14.44 0.69
CA ALA A 120 3.90 -14.12 0.17
C ALA A 120 3.70 -12.61 -0.01
N ALA A 121 4.44 -11.76 0.73
CA ALA A 121 4.23 -10.31 0.73
C ALA A 121 4.50 -9.68 -0.64
N PRO A 122 5.63 -9.91 -1.35
CA PRO A 122 5.85 -9.37 -2.70
C PRO A 122 4.83 -9.82 -3.74
N LEU A 123 4.27 -11.03 -3.60
CA LEU A 123 3.23 -11.54 -4.51
C LEU A 123 1.88 -10.87 -4.24
N LEU A 124 1.54 -10.62 -2.98
CA LEU A 124 0.42 -9.77 -2.60
C LEU A 124 0.64 -8.35 -3.12
N ILE A 125 1.83 -7.76 -2.91
CA ILE A 125 2.21 -6.42 -3.39
C ILE A 125 2.13 -6.32 -4.93
N GLY A 126 2.58 -7.34 -5.66
CA GLY A 126 2.51 -7.39 -7.13
C GLY A 126 1.10 -7.67 -7.69
N GLY A 127 0.19 -8.23 -6.89
CA GLY A 127 -1.25 -8.26 -7.17
C GLY A 127 -1.91 -6.92 -6.89
N LEU A 128 -1.47 -6.26 -5.81
CA LEU A 128 -1.94 -4.96 -5.34
C LEU A 128 -1.55 -3.82 -6.29
N HIS A 129 -0.34 -3.82 -6.86
CA HIS A 129 0.17 -2.78 -7.78
C HIS A 129 -0.57 -2.71 -9.13
N ARG A 130 -1.35 -3.74 -9.48
CA ARG A 130 -2.19 -3.78 -10.70
C ARG A 130 -3.60 -3.27 -10.49
N ALA A 131 -4.04 -3.10 -9.24
CA ALA A 131 -5.33 -2.52 -8.91
C ALA A 131 -5.11 -1.08 -8.39
N ARG A 132 -5.90 -0.11 -8.84
CA ARG A 132 -6.01 1.19 -8.14
C ARG A 132 -6.61 0.93 -6.77
N LEU A 133 -5.77 0.68 -5.78
CA LEU A 133 -6.20 0.40 -4.42
C LEU A 133 -6.54 1.69 -3.71
N SER A 134 -7.69 1.70 -3.04
CA SER A 134 -8.02 2.77 -2.10
C SER A 134 -6.99 2.80 -0.96
N ARG A 135 -6.75 3.99 -0.40
CA ARG A 135 -5.85 4.19 0.75
C ARG A 135 -6.14 3.25 1.92
N ALA A 136 -7.41 2.92 2.12
CA ALA A 136 -7.86 1.95 3.13
C ALA A 136 -7.30 0.53 2.90
N ARG A 137 -7.24 0.06 1.63
CA ARG A 137 -6.68 -1.28 1.34
C ARG A 137 -5.16 -1.33 1.54
N LEU A 138 -4.45 -0.24 1.24
CA LEU A 138 -3.02 -0.12 1.51
C LEU A 138 -2.74 -0.10 3.02
N ALA A 139 -3.54 0.64 3.79
CA ALA A 139 -3.43 0.67 5.25
C ALA A 139 -3.69 -0.71 5.88
N VAL A 140 -4.73 -1.42 5.44
CA VAL A 140 -5.01 -2.79 5.90
C VAL A 140 -3.87 -3.73 5.52
N PHE A 141 -3.38 -3.66 4.28
CA PHE A 141 -2.27 -4.50 3.84
C PHE A 141 -1.00 -4.28 4.66
N VAL A 142 -0.63 -3.02 4.90
CA VAL A 142 0.54 -2.70 5.73
C VAL A 142 0.30 -3.15 7.16
N GLY A 143 -0.87 -2.89 7.74
CA GLY A 143 -1.22 -3.37 9.08
C GLY A 143 -1.11 -4.90 9.21
N THR A 144 -1.70 -5.66 8.30
CA THR A 144 -1.60 -7.12 8.28
C THR A 144 -0.17 -7.60 8.10
N THR A 145 0.62 -6.95 7.24
CA THR A 145 2.03 -7.28 7.03
C THR A 145 2.87 -6.96 8.26
N SER A 146 2.61 -5.85 8.95
CA SER A 146 3.27 -5.48 10.21
C SER A 146 3.02 -6.51 11.29
N VAL A 147 1.76 -6.90 11.49
CA VAL A 147 1.39 -7.94 12.48
C VAL A 147 2.10 -9.26 12.16
N LEU A 148 2.12 -9.64 10.89
CA LEU A 148 2.82 -10.84 10.44
C LEU A 148 4.33 -10.74 10.70
N VAL A 149 4.98 -9.63 10.37
CA VAL A 149 6.41 -9.44 10.61
C VAL A 149 6.73 -9.51 12.10
N VAL A 150 5.96 -8.82 12.95
CA VAL A 150 6.16 -8.86 14.41
C VAL A 150 6.02 -10.29 14.92
N PHE A 151 4.99 -11.01 14.50
CA PHE A 151 4.78 -12.41 14.87
C PHE A 151 5.96 -13.30 14.44
N LEU A 152 6.41 -13.19 13.19
CA LEU A 152 7.52 -13.99 12.65
C LEU A 152 8.85 -13.67 13.34
N CYS A 153 9.14 -12.39 13.57
CA CYS A 153 10.35 -11.96 14.27
C CYS A 153 10.33 -12.38 15.74
N SER A 154 9.17 -12.39 16.39
CA SER A 154 9.03 -12.90 17.77
C SER A 154 9.37 -14.39 17.85
N LEU A 155 8.82 -15.21 16.93
CA LEU A 155 9.12 -16.63 16.92
C LEU A 155 10.58 -16.92 16.52
N ALA A 156 11.14 -16.18 15.56
CA ALA A 156 12.53 -16.34 15.15
C ALA A 156 13.50 -15.92 16.26
N PHE A 157 13.18 -14.87 17.01
CA PHE A 157 13.95 -14.43 18.17
C PHE A 157 13.92 -15.47 19.29
N LEU A 158 12.73 -15.98 19.63
CA LEU A 158 12.60 -17.03 20.65
C LEU A 158 13.39 -18.29 20.26
N ASP A 159 13.34 -18.71 18.99
CA ASP A 159 14.08 -19.87 18.51
C ASP A 159 15.60 -19.64 18.55
N ALA A 160 16.07 -18.47 18.10
CA ALA A 160 17.48 -18.11 18.08
C ALA A 160 18.11 -17.94 19.48
N GLU A 161 17.30 -17.63 20.49
CA GLU A 161 17.74 -17.40 21.86
C GLU A 161 17.50 -18.62 22.78
N ARG A 162 16.75 -19.62 22.30
CA ARG A 162 16.49 -20.86 23.05
C ARG A 162 17.78 -21.61 23.36
N GLY A 163 17.94 -21.95 24.64
CA GLY A 163 19.09 -22.71 25.12
C GLY A 163 20.37 -21.89 25.29
N ALA A 164 20.34 -20.57 25.08
CA ALA A 164 21.47 -19.70 25.40
C ALA A 164 21.56 -19.46 26.93
N PRO A 165 22.75 -19.61 27.54
CA PRO A 165 22.91 -19.61 29.00
C PRO A 165 22.58 -18.27 29.70
N ASP A 166 22.58 -17.15 28.98
CA ASP A 166 22.29 -15.81 29.53
C ASP A 166 21.01 -15.17 28.95
N THR A 167 20.12 -15.98 28.36
CA THR A 167 18.92 -15.42 27.75
C THR A 167 17.87 -15.02 28.78
N LYS A 168 17.25 -13.86 28.56
CA LYS A 168 16.13 -13.37 29.37
C LYS A 168 14.77 -13.74 28.81
N VAL A 169 14.72 -14.33 27.61
CA VAL A 169 13.48 -14.74 26.98
C VAL A 169 13.09 -16.13 27.51
N THR A 170 12.00 -16.21 28.27
CA THR A 170 11.55 -17.47 28.87
C THR A 170 10.41 -18.11 28.09
N GLY A 171 9.60 -17.29 27.43
CA GLY A 171 8.47 -17.75 26.64
C GLY A 171 8.13 -16.83 25.47
N TYR A 172 7.07 -17.20 24.75
CA TYR A 172 6.61 -16.44 23.58
C TYR A 172 6.10 -15.04 23.94
N GLY A 173 5.49 -14.87 25.11
CA GLY A 173 5.05 -13.55 25.59
C GLY A 173 6.20 -12.54 25.67
N ASP A 174 7.35 -12.97 26.19
CA ASP A 174 8.57 -12.16 26.28
C ASP A 174 9.13 -11.81 24.89
N ALA A 175 9.11 -12.77 23.97
CA ALA A 175 9.56 -12.55 22.61
C ALA A 175 8.65 -11.58 21.83
N LEU A 176 7.34 -11.69 22.04
CA LEU A 176 6.34 -10.77 21.47
C LEU A 176 6.48 -9.36 22.04
N TRP A 177 6.68 -9.26 23.36
CA TRP A 177 6.96 -7.99 24.03
C TRP A 177 8.22 -7.33 23.48
N TRP A 178 9.33 -8.09 23.40
CA TRP A 178 10.58 -7.62 22.80
C TRP A 178 10.37 -7.12 21.36
N ALA A 179 9.65 -7.88 20.54
CA ALA A 179 9.42 -7.50 19.15
C ALA A 179 8.55 -6.22 19.05
N ALA A 180 7.53 -6.08 19.89
CA ALA A 180 6.68 -4.89 19.95
C ALA A 180 7.47 -3.64 20.37
N VAL A 181 8.28 -3.74 21.42
CA VAL A 181 9.14 -2.65 21.92
C VAL A 181 10.23 -2.28 20.93
N THR A 182 10.76 -3.25 20.19
CA THR A 182 11.80 -3.03 19.17
C THR A 182 11.24 -2.42 17.89
N VAL A 183 10.12 -2.93 17.37
CA VAL A 183 9.51 -2.41 16.12
C VAL A 183 8.97 -0.99 16.30
N THR A 184 8.51 -0.65 17.51
CA THR A 184 8.07 0.70 17.88
C THR A 184 9.22 1.62 18.24
N THR A 185 10.47 1.13 18.20
CA THR A 185 11.69 1.87 18.54
C THR A 185 11.75 2.37 19.99
N VAL A 186 10.94 1.81 20.89
CA VAL A 186 10.93 2.17 22.32
C VAL A 186 12.18 1.63 23.02
N GLY A 187 12.50 0.35 22.81
CA GLY A 187 13.76 -0.26 23.26
C GLY A 187 14.04 -0.17 24.76
N TYR A 188 13.15 -0.65 25.63
CA TYR A 188 13.37 -0.62 27.09
C TYR A 188 14.66 -1.31 27.56
N GLY A 189 15.17 -2.29 26.80
CA GLY A 189 16.43 -2.98 27.10
C GLY A 189 16.32 -4.03 28.20
N ASP A 190 15.09 -4.34 28.62
CA ASP A 190 14.76 -5.41 29.56
C ASP A 190 15.07 -6.80 28.96
N ILE A 191 14.67 -7.03 27.71
CA ILE A 191 15.00 -8.21 26.91
C ILE A 191 15.82 -7.77 25.68
N TYR A 192 16.89 -8.49 25.39
CA TYR A 192 17.76 -8.20 24.24
C TYR A 192 18.43 -9.49 23.75
N PRO A 193 18.83 -9.54 22.45
CA PRO A 193 19.50 -10.72 21.90
C PRO A 193 20.90 -10.90 22.47
N VAL A 194 21.17 -12.08 23.01
CA VAL A 194 22.54 -12.47 23.42
C VAL A 194 23.23 -13.28 22.33
N THR A 195 22.48 -13.95 21.45
CA THR A 195 23.05 -14.74 20.36
C THR A 195 23.30 -13.90 19.10
N VAL A 196 24.26 -14.34 18.28
CA VAL A 196 24.55 -13.70 16.98
C VAL A 196 23.31 -13.75 16.08
N GLU A 197 22.59 -14.87 16.12
CA GLU A 197 21.37 -15.08 15.34
C GLU A 197 20.25 -14.13 15.78
N GLY A 198 20.00 -14.01 17.08
CA GLY A 198 19.04 -13.07 17.66
C GLY A 198 19.36 -11.62 17.29
N ARG A 199 20.66 -11.24 17.25
CA ARG A 199 21.10 -9.90 16.82
C ARG A 199 20.79 -9.62 15.35
N ILE A 200 20.92 -10.61 14.47
CA ILE A 200 20.55 -10.44 13.05
C ILE A 200 19.03 -10.25 12.92
N VAL A 201 18.23 -11.05 13.65
CA VAL A 201 16.76 -10.88 13.69
C VAL A 201 16.39 -9.48 14.19
N ALA A 202 17.08 -8.99 15.23
CA ALA A 202 16.89 -7.65 15.76
C ALA A 202 17.18 -6.56 14.73
N LEU A 203 18.32 -6.64 14.03
CA LEU A 203 18.68 -5.68 12.98
C LEU A 203 17.63 -5.63 11.86
N LEU A 204 17.15 -6.79 11.41
CA LEU A 204 16.09 -6.86 10.40
C LEU A 204 14.80 -6.22 10.89
N LEU A 205 14.39 -6.52 12.13
CA LEU A 205 13.19 -5.96 12.73
C LEU A 205 13.26 -4.44 12.86
N MET A 206 14.42 -3.89 13.25
CA MET A 206 14.64 -2.45 13.34
C MET A 206 14.47 -1.76 11.97
N VAL A 207 15.08 -2.31 10.92
CA VAL A 207 14.97 -1.76 9.56
C VAL A 207 13.51 -1.78 9.07
N VAL A 208 12.81 -2.90 9.29
CA VAL A 208 11.39 -3.00 8.92
C VAL A 208 10.53 -2.05 9.74
N GLY A 209 10.77 -1.94 11.05
CA GLY A 209 10.05 -1.03 11.94
C GLY A 209 10.11 0.43 11.48
N ILE A 210 11.30 0.91 11.12
CA ILE A 210 11.46 2.26 10.55
C ILE A 210 10.62 2.43 9.27
N GLY A 211 10.63 1.44 8.37
CA GLY A 211 9.83 1.47 7.15
C GLY A 211 8.32 1.54 7.43
N LEU A 212 7.84 0.78 8.42
CA LEU A 212 6.43 0.76 8.82
C LEU A 212 5.98 2.10 9.42
N ILE A 213 6.76 2.65 10.35
CA ILE A 213 6.47 3.96 10.95
C ILE A 213 6.47 5.05 9.88
N SER A 214 7.46 5.03 8.98
CA SER A 214 7.56 5.98 7.86
C SER A 214 6.34 5.91 6.94
N PHE A 215 5.82 4.72 6.66
CA PHE A 215 4.62 4.55 5.85
C PHE A 215 3.37 5.14 6.51
N VAL A 216 3.21 4.92 7.82
CA VAL A 216 2.07 5.47 8.58
C VAL A 216 2.11 6.99 8.58
N ILE A 217 3.28 7.58 8.87
CA ILE A 217 3.48 9.04 8.84
C ILE A 217 3.17 9.58 7.44
N GLY A 218 3.75 8.99 6.39
CA GLY A 218 3.53 9.44 5.01
C GLY A 218 2.06 9.37 4.58
N THR A 219 1.33 8.35 5.03
CA THR A 219 -0.12 8.21 4.77
C THR A 219 -0.93 9.27 5.52
N ALA A 220 -0.60 9.52 6.80
CA ALA A 220 -1.24 10.54 7.61
C ALA A 220 -1.00 11.95 7.05
N THR A 221 0.25 12.28 6.70
CA THR A 221 0.60 13.56 6.06
C THR A 221 -0.18 13.75 4.75
N SER A 222 -0.25 12.72 3.91
CA SER A 222 -1.01 12.78 2.66
C SER A 222 -2.51 13.03 2.90
N TRP A 223 -3.09 12.45 3.95
CA TRP A 223 -4.47 12.69 4.34
C TRP A 223 -4.69 14.14 4.79
N VAL A 224 -3.79 14.69 5.62
CA VAL A 224 -3.85 16.10 6.06
C VAL A 224 -3.77 17.05 4.86
N VAL A 225 -2.81 16.82 3.96
CA VAL A 225 -2.61 17.66 2.76
C VAL A 225 -3.86 17.67 1.89
N ASP A 226 -4.54 16.53 1.73
CA ASP A 226 -5.77 16.47 0.95
C ASP A 226 -6.95 17.19 1.61
N GLN A 227 -7.01 17.19 2.95
CA GLN A 227 -8.01 17.98 3.68
C GLN A 227 -7.74 19.48 3.55
N LEU A 228 -6.48 19.91 3.60
CA LEU A 228 -6.15 21.32 3.37
C LEU A 228 -6.56 21.77 1.97
N LYS A 229 -6.31 20.93 0.94
CA LYS A 229 -6.75 21.22 -0.42
C LYS A 229 -8.28 21.31 -0.58
N SER A 230 -9.05 20.50 0.16
CA SER A 230 -10.52 20.55 0.10
C SER A 230 -11.07 21.81 0.75
N VAL A 231 -10.48 22.25 1.87
CA VAL A 231 -10.80 23.50 2.55
C VAL A 231 -10.45 24.70 1.67
N ASP A 232 -9.24 24.75 1.10
CA ASP A 232 -8.81 25.81 0.19
C ASP A 232 -9.72 25.89 -1.06
N ALA A 233 -10.14 24.74 -1.59
CA ALA A 233 -11.06 24.71 -2.73
C ALA A 233 -12.45 25.25 -2.36
N THR A 234 -12.90 25.06 -1.12
CA THR A 234 -14.18 25.57 -0.63
C THR A 234 -14.09 27.07 -0.38
N ALA A 235 -13.04 27.55 0.29
CA ALA A 235 -12.80 28.97 0.49
C ALA A 235 -12.77 29.74 -0.85
N ARG A 236 -12.04 29.22 -1.84
CA ARG A 236 -12.01 29.81 -3.19
C ARG A 236 -13.35 29.78 -3.94
N ARG A 237 -14.30 28.93 -3.56
CA ARG A 237 -15.66 28.97 -4.12
C ARG A 237 -16.46 30.08 -3.45
N THR A 238 -16.42 30.15 -2.12
CA THR A 238 -17.09 31.21 -1.36
C THR A 238 -16.60 32.59 -1.76
N ASP A 239 -15.28 32.79 -1.93
CA ASP A 239 -14.73 34.08 -2.38
C ASP A 239 -15.28 34.49 -3.74
N ARG A 240 -15.39 33.54 -4.70
CA ARG A 240 -15.97 33.81 -6.02
C ARG A 240 -17.46 34.16 -5.95
N GLU A 241 -18.22 33.42 -5.14
CA GLU A 241 -19.64 33.69 -4.94
C GLU A 241 -19.85 35.10 -4.32
N VAL A 242 -19.00 35.50 -3.37
CA VAL A 242 -19.02 36.84 -2.78
C VAL A 242 -18.68 37.92 -3.81
N ASP A 243 -17.67 37.71 -4.65
CA ASP A 243 -17.28 38.64 -5.71
C ASP A 243 -18.42 38.82 -6.74
N GLU A 244 -19.07 37.72 -7.14
CA GLU A 244 -20.23 37.72 -8.05
C GLU A 244 -21.43 38.48 -7.46
N LEU A 245 -21.79 38.18 -6.21
CA LEU A 245 -22.86 38.88 -5.49
C LEU A 245 -22.57 40.38 -5.32
N THR A 246 -21.31 40.73 -5.02
CA THR A 246 -20.89 42.13 -4.87
C THR A 246 -21.00 42.89 -6.19
N ALA A 247 -20.64 42.26 -7.31
CA ALA A 247 -20.79 42.83 -8.64
C ALA A 247 -22.28 43.03 -9.00
N GLU A 248 -23.14 42.05 -8.70
CA GLU A 248 -24.58 42.13 -8.95
C GLU A 248 -25.25 43.25 -8.13
N VAL A 249 -24.91 43.37 -6.84
CA VAL A 249 -25.38 44.47 -5.99
C VAL A 249 -24.92 45.82 -6.52
N GLY A 250 -23.68 45.91 -7.03
CA GLY A 250 -23.17 47.12 -7.69
C GLY A 250 -24.00 47.52 -8.90
N ALA A 251 -24.29 46.56 -9.80
CA ALA A 251 -25.08 46.79 -11.00
C ALA A 251 -26.52 47.21 -10.69
N LEU A 252 -27.18 46.56 -9.72
CA LEU A 252 -28.54 46.90 -9.29
C LEU A 252 -28.60 48.31 -8.68
N ARG A 253 -27.60 48.71 -7.88
CA ARG A 253 -27.54 50.08 -7.33
C ARG A 253 -27.40 51.13 -8.42
N GLU A 254 -26.61 50.86 -9.45
CA GLU A 254 -26.47 51.75 -10.61
C GLU A 254 -27.77 51.86 -11.41
N GLU A 255 -28.46 50.75 -11.63
CA GLU A 255 -29.76 50.73 -12.31
C GLU A 255 -30.83 51.52 -11.54
N ILE A 256 -30.93 51.32 -10.22
CA ILE A 256 -31.83 52.12 -9.36
C ILE A 256 -31.50 53.62 -9.44
N GLY A 257 -30.21 53.97 -9.48
CA GLY A 257 -29.76 55.37 -9.65
C GLY A 257 -30.22 55.96 -10.99
N ARG A 258 -30.11 55.20 -12.08
CA ARG A 258 -30.59 55.59 -13.42
C ARG A 258 -32.12 55.77 -13.46
N LEU A 259 -32.88 54.86 -12.84
CA LEU A 259 -34.34 54.96 -12.79
C LEU A 259 -34.80 56.18 -11.97
N ARG A 260 -34.19 56.45 -10.81
CA ARG A 260 -34.52 57.64 -10.00
C ARG A 260 -34.27 58.96 -10.74
N THR A 261 -33.17 59.04 -11.48
CA THR A 261 -32.85 60.24 -12.29
C THR A 261 -33.78 60.39 -13.49
N SER A 262 -34.27 59.29 -14.08
CA SER A 262 -35.27 59.30 -15.15
C SER A 262 -36.67 59.76 -14.67
N THR A 263 -37.06 59.49 -13.43
CA THR A 263 -38.38 59.87 -12.90
C THR A 263 -38.43 61.31 -12.38
N ALA A 264 -37.31 61.85 -11.89
CA ALA A 264 -37.20 63.22 -11.37
C ALA A 264 -37.70 64.36 -12.33
N PRO A 265 -37.46 64.33 -13.66
CA PRO A 265 -37.98 65.38 -14.55
C PRO A 265 -39.51 65.32 -14.76
N ALA A 266 -40.16 64.18 -14.55
CA ALA A 266 -41.62 64.06 -14.71
C ALA A 266 -42.38 64.77 -13.58
N GLU A 267 -41.95 64.59 -12.33
CA GLU A 267 -42.55 65.28 -11.17
C GLU A 267 -42.32 66.80 -11.21
N ALA A 268 -41.15 67.26 -11.67
CA ALA A 268 -40.87 68.69 -11.81
C ALA A 268 -41.78 69.37 -12.85
N THR A 269 -42.14 68.65 -13.91
CA THR A 269 -43.02 69.15 -14.98
C THR A 269 -44.50 69.16 -14.56
N GLU A 270 -44.91 68.19 -13.74
CA GLU A 270 -46.27 68.11 -13.19
C GLU A 270 -46.52 69.13 -12.06
N ASN A 271 -45.53 69.35 -11.19
CA ASN A 271 -45.59 70.34 -10.11
C ASN A 271 -45.48 71.79 -10.63
N ALA A 272 -44.89 72.00 -11.82
CA ALA A 272 -44.90 73.28 -12.52
C ALA A 272 -46.25 73.57 -13.19
N ARG A 273 -46.97 72.54 -13.67
CA ARG A 273 -48.34 72.68 -14.23
C ARG A 273 -49.40 72.94 -13.16
N SER A 274 -49.26 72.40 -11.96
CA SER A 274 -50.24 72.61 -10.86
C SER A 274 -50.10 73.97 -10.15
N ARG A 275 -48.97 74.68 -10.34
CA ARG A 275 -48.72 76.02 -9.76
C ARG A 275 -49.10 77.19 -10.65
N HIS A 276 -49.72 76.95 -11.80
CA HIS A 276 -50.30 78.02 -12.63
C HIS A 276 -51.82 78.05 -12.44
N PRO A 277 -52.36 78.94 -11.58
CA PRO A 277 -53.78 79.22 -11.53
C PRO A 277 -54.11 80.24 -12.63
N GLU A 278 -54.77 79.80 -13.70
CA GLU A 278 -55.65 80.67 -14.47
C GLU A 278 -57.02 80.59 -13.75
N GLY A 279 -57.64 81.67 -13.27
CA GLY A 279 -57.68 83.02 -13.82
C GLY A 279 -59.07 83.22 -14.40
#